data_AF-A0A937WP80-F1
#
_entry.id   AF-A0A937WP80-F1
#
_cell.length_a   1.000
_cell.length_b   1.000
_cell.length_c   1.000
_cell.angle_alpha   90.00
_cell.angle_beta   90.00
_cell.angle_gamma   90.00
#
_symmetry.space_group_name_H-M   'P 1'
#
loop_
_entity.id
_entity.type
_entity.pdbx_description
1 polymer ?
#
loop_
_entity_poly.entity_id
_entity_poly.type
_entity_poly.pdbx_seq_one_letter_code
_entity_poly.pdbx_strand_id
1 'polypeptide(L)'
;MMTNMKPNRLLQLITCLFLILITLAAYWKVQHNDFINLDDNLYITDNPYIKKGWTTDNLLWAFTNAHACHWHPMTWLSHMLDVELFGLHPGGHHMVSLIFHVVNSLLLFFLFQKMTGEVWKCALIAGLFALHPLRVESIAWAAERKDVLSVFFFFLTIYTYLHYIEKIKFRRYLLTLLSFAMALMSKPMVVTLPFVLLLLDYWPLGRFQSEKKERWHPMIQLTIEKIPFFLFTFVMSIFTFVNHLQGGAVTPFDKLPFSIRIGNAFIS
;
A
#
# COMPACT_ATOMS: atom_id res chain seq x y z
N MET A 1 -11.67 22.11 -4.41
CA MET A 1 -11.10 23.41 -3.98
C MET A 1 -9.60 23.22 -3.71
N MET A 2 -8.75 23.31 -4.74
CA MET A 2 -7.29 23.29 -4.54
C MET A 2 -6.86 24.72 -4.23
N THR A 3 -6.42 24.99 -3.01
CA THR A 3 -6.04 26.33 -2.55
C THR A 3 -4.81 26.83 -3.32
N ASN A 4 -4.89 28.04 -3.88
CA ASN A 4 -3.79 28.68 -4.63
C ASN A 4 -2.66 29.25 -3.75
N MET A 5 -2.63 28.96 -2.44
CA MET A 5 -1.57 29.44 -1.57
C MET A 5 -0.31 28.60 -1.77
N LYS A 6 0.81 29.25 -2.15
CA LYS A 6 2.10 28.58 -2.22
C LYS A 6 2.52 28.20 -0.79
N PRO A 7 2.75 26.91 -0.50
CA PRO A 7 3.12 26.48 0.84
C PRO A 7 4.50 27.05 1.22
N ASN A 8 4.68 27.38 2.50
CA ASN A 8 5.96 27.83 3.04
C ASN A 8 6.97 26.67 2.96
N ARG A 9 7.91 26.77 2.01
CA ARG A 9 8.91 25.71 1.74
C ARG A 9 9.79 25.40 2.94
N LEU A 10 10.16 26.41 3.73
CA LEU A 10 10.95 26.19 4.93
C LEU A 10 10.17 25.36 5.95
N LEU A 11 8.90 25.70 6.18
CA LEU A 11 8.04 24.95 7.08
C LEU A 11 7.80 23.50 6.60
N GLN A 12 7.64 23.30 5.29
CA GLN A 12 7.57 21.95 4.69
C GLN A 12 8.83 21.14 4.98
N LEU A 13 10.01 21.72 4.75
CA LEU A 13 11.29 21.04 4.98
C LEU A 13 11.46 20.69 6.46
N ILE A 14 11.16 21.62 7.36
CA ILE A 14 11.19 21.39 8.81
C ILE A 14 10.23 20.26 9.18
N THR A 15 9.01 20.27 8.63
CA THR A 15 8.01 19.22 8.88
C THR A 15 8.51 17.86 8.40
N CYS A 16 9.07 17.76 7.19
CA CYS A 16 9.62 16.52 6.68
C CYS A 16 10.77 16.01 7.55
N LEU A 17 11.71 16.88 7.91
CA LEU A 17 12.83 16.51 8.77
C LEU A 17 12.34 16.04 10.14
N PHE A 18 11.38 16.75 10.73
CA PHE A 18 10.76 16.35 11.99
C PHE A 18 10.09 14.98 11.89
N LEU A 19 9.27 14.74 10.86
CA LEU A 19 8.62 13.44 10.63
C LEU A 19 9.63 12.31 10.46
N ILE A 20 10.71 12.54 9.71
CA ILE A 20 11.79 11.56 9.53
C ILE A 20 12.43 11.24 10.89
N LEU A 21 12.89 12.26 11.61
CA LEU A 21 13.62 12.09 12.86
C LEU A 21 12.75 11.46 13.96
N ILE A 22 11.50 11.88 14.11
CA ILE A 22 10.62 11.37 15.16
C ILE A 22 10.19 9.92 14.88
N THR A 23 9.97 9.56 13.62
CA THR A 23 9.64 8.18 13.22
C THR A 23 10.85 7.27 13.44
N LEU A 24 12.03 7.69 12.97
CA LEU A 24 13.27 6.93 13.20
C LEU A 24 13.51 6.74 14.70
N ALA A 25 13.41 7.80 15.50
CA ALA A 25 13.60 7.70 16.94
C ALA A 25 12.62 6.73 17.62
N ALA A 26 11.35 6.74 17.22
CA ALA A 26 10.31 5.88 17.79
C ALA A 26 10.54 4.38 17.49
N TYR A 27 10.98 4.06 16.28
CA TYR A 27 11.13 2.67 15.82
C TYR A 27 12.59 2.21 15.66
N TRP A 28 13.58 3.01 16.07
CA TRP A 28 15.00 2.70 15.82
C TRP A 28 15.45 1.31 16.29
N LYS A 29 14.81 0.80 17.35
CA LYS A 29 15.14 -0.49 17.94
C LYS A 29 14.81 -1.69 17.05
N VAL A 30 13.93 -1.56 16.05
CA VAL A 30 13.50 -2.69 15.20
C VAL A 30 14.65 -3.37 14.46
N GLN A 31 15.76 -2.66 14.23
CA GLN A 31 16.95 -3.24 13.61
C GLN A 31 17.63 -4.34 14.45
N HIS A 32 17.32 -4.42 15.75
CA HIS A 32 17.83 -5.45 16.65
C HIS A 32 16.83 -6.59 16.86
N ASN A 33 15.67 -6.54 16.20
CA ASN A 33 14.70 -7.63 16.26
C ASN A 33 15.18 -8.79 15.38
N ASP A 34 14.87 -10.01 15.81
CA ASP A 34 15.08 -11.23 15.03
C ASP A 34 13.86 -11.55 14.16
N PHE A 35 14.04 -12.45 13.20
CA PHE A 35 12.91 -13.07 12.51
C PHE A 35 12.08 -13.91 13.50
N ILE A 36 10.76 -13.88 13.34
CA ILE A 36 9.83 -14.61 14.21
C ILE A 36 9.26 -15.85 13.52
N ASN A 37 9.12 -16.95 14.28
CA ASN A 37 8.61 -18.23 13.77
C ASN A 37 7.07 -18.27 13.72
N LEU A 38 6.49 -17.30 13.02
CA LEU A 38 5.08 -17.29 12.63
C LEU A 38 5.01 -17.48 11.11
N ASP A 39 5.30 -16.40 10.38
CA ASP A 39 5.30 -16.41 8.91
C ASP A 39 6.66 -16.05 8.29
N ASP A 40 7.63 -15.54 9.05
CA ASP A 40 8.93 -15.12 8.49
C ASP A 40 9.72 -16.30 7.93
N ASN A 41 9.57 -17.47 8.54
CA ASN A 41 10.12 -18.71 8.02
C ASN A 41 9.51 -19.05 6.65
N LEU A 42 8.19 -19.01 6.55
CA LEU A 42 7.48 -19.34 5.33
C LEU A 42 7.77 -18.35 4.19
N TYR A 43 7.84 -17.05 4.50
CA TYR A 43 8.01 -16.01 3.50
C TYR A 43 9.46 -15.66 3.19
N ILE A 44 10.39 -15.80 4.13
CA ILE A 44 11.74 -15.25 4.02
C ILE A 44 12.79 -16.35 4.23
N THR A 45 12.92 -16.89 5.45
CA THR A 45 14.11 -17.68 5.81
C THR A 45 14.11 -19.09 5.20
N ASP A 46 12.95 -19.72 5.06
CA ASP A 46 12.84 -21.06 4.50
C ASP A 46 12.54 -21.04 3.00
N ASN A 47 12.04 -19.91 2.47
CA ASN A 47 11.70 -19.78 1.05
C ASN A 47 12.96 -19.84 0.16
N PRO A 48 13.11 -20.90 -0.67
CA PRO A 48 14.33 -21.10 -1.47
C PRO A 48 14.47 -20.07 -2.60
N TYR A 49 13.37 -19.46 -3.05
CA TYR A 49 13.40 -18.42 -4.08
C TYR A 49 13.89 -17.10 -3.49
N ILE A 50 13.38 -16.71 -2.31
CA ILE A 50 13.81 -15.47 -1.64
C ILE A 50 15.29 -15.52 -1.27
N LYS A 51 15.75 -16.65 -0.72
CA LYS A 51 17.17 -16.86 -0.33
C LYS A 51 18.17 -16.71 -1.47
N LYS A 52 17.73 -16.93 -2.72
CA LYS A 52 18.60 -16.85 -3.90
C LYS A 52 18.69 -15.43 -4.50
N GLY A 53 17.95 -14.46 -3.96
CA GLY A 53 18.00 -13.07 -4.45
C GLY A 53 17.34 -12.87 -5.83
N TRP A 54 17.81 -11.88 -6.59
CA TRP A 54 17.26 -11.53 -7.91
C TRP A 54 17.94 -12.35 -9.00
N THR A 55 17.38 -13.53 -9.26
CA THR A 55 17.71 -14.33 -10.45
C THR A 55 16.57 -14.29 -11.46
N THR A 56 16.85 -14.51 -12.75
CA THR A 56 15.82 -14.56 -13.79
C THR A 56 14.70 -15.54 -13.45
N ASP A 57 15.05 -16.71 -12.92
CA ASP A 57 14.09 -17.74 -12.51
C ASP A 57 13.23 -17.27 -11.33
N ASN A 58 13.84 -16.58 -10.35
CA ASN A 58 13.11 -16.04 -9.20
C ASN A 58 12.18 -14.89 -9.58
N LEU A 59 12.60 -14.02 -10.51
CA LEU A 59 11.75 -12.97 -11.06
C LEU A 59 10.54 -13.61 -11.74
N LEU A 60 10.75 -14.57 -12.64
CA LEU A 60 9.67 -15.29 -13.31
C LEU A 60 8.76 -15.98 -12.28
N TRP A 61 9.34 -16.67 -11.30
CA TRP A 61 8.61 -17.35 -10.24
C TRP A 61 7.68 -16.39 -9.49
N ALA A 62 8.18 -15.21 -9.11
CA ALA A 62 7.39 -14.23 -8.35
C ALA A 62 6.11 -13.80 -9.10
N PHE A 63 6.17 -13.65 -10.42
CA PHE A 63 5.00 -13.24 -11.21
C PHE A 63 4.11 -14.39 -11.68
N THR A 64 4.53 -15.66 -11.51
CA THR A 64 3.81 -16.82 -12.08
C THR A 64 3.32 -17.82 -11.04
N ASN A 65 3.82 -17.78 -9.80
CA ASN A 65 3.48 -18.76 -8.77
C ASN A 65 2.84 -18.08 -7.56
N ALA A 66 1.97 -18.81 -6.86
CA ALA A 66 1.52 -18.46 -5.52
C ALA A 66 2.36 -19.22 -4.48
N HIS A 67 2.58 -18.61 -3.31
CA HIS A 67 3.28 -19.22 -2.19
C HIS A 67 2.54 -18.90 -0.90
N ALA A 68 2.45 -19.86 0.02
CA ALA A 68 1.70 -19.71 1.27
C ALA A 68 0.22 -19.32 1.07
N CYS A 69 -0.44 -19.79 0.00
CA CYS A 69 -1.80 -19.38 -0.38
C CYS A 69 -1.93 -17.92 -0.85
N HIS A 70 -0.82 -17.20 -1.04
CA HIS A 70 -0.82 -15.80 -1.41
C HIS A 70 -0.04 -15.54 -2.69
N TRP A 71 -0.44 -14.49 -3.42
CA TRP A 71 0.34 -13.93 -4.52
C TRP A 71 0.59 -12.46 -4.28
N HIS A 72 1.85 -12.15 -3.99
CA HIS A 72 2.32 -10.79 -3.75
C HIS A 72 3.77 -10.61 -4.26
N PRO A 73 3.96 -10.64 -5.59
CA PRO A 73 5.28 -10.53 -6.22
C PRO A 73 6.09 -9.34 -5.73
N MET A 74 5.49 -8.16 -5.54
CA MET A 74 6.25 -6.97 -5.14
C MET A 74 6.87 -7.12 -3.76
N THR A 75 6.18 -7.80 -2.85
CA THR A 75 6.70 -8.12 -1.52
C THR A 75 7.86 -9.11 -1.61
N TRP A 76 7.73 -10.15 -2.45
CA TRP A 76 8.82 -11.12 -2.66
C TRP A 76 10.04 -10.47 -3.29
N LEU A 77 9.87 -9.66 -4.32
CA LEU A 77 10.97 -8.92 -4.96
C LEU A 77 11.66 -8.00 -3.96
N SER A 78 10.91 -7.36 -3.06
CA SER A 78 11.52 -6.56 -1.98
C SER A 78 12.35 -7.41 -1.03
N HIS A 79 11.88 -8.58 -0.59
CA HIS A 79 12.68 -9.45 0.27
C HIS A 79 13.89 -10.07 -0.45
N MET A 80 13.76 -10.41 -1.73
CA MET A 80 14.89 -10.89 -2.53
C MET A 80 15.98 -9.83 -2.64
N LEU A 81 15.59 -8.55 -2.80
CA LEU A 81 16.54 -7.44 -2.84
C LEU A 81 17.25 -7.28 -1.49
N ASP A 82 16.52 -7.39 -0.38
CA ASP A 82 17.13 -7.37 0.95
C ASP A 82 18.11 -8.52 1.18
N VAL A 83 17.81 -9.71 0.65
CA VAL A 83 18.75 -10.84 0.70
C VAL A 83 20.02 -10.54 -0.09
N GLU A 84 19.96 -9.86 -1.23
CA GLU A 84 21.17 -9.44 -1.94
C GLU A 84 22.00 -8.41 -1.19
N LEU A 85 21.33 -7.44 -0.55
CA LEU A 85 22.00 -6.32 0.11
C LEU A 85 22.51 -6.67 1.51
N PHE A 86 21.76 -7.50 2.24
CA PHE A 86 21.96 -7.75 3.67
C PHE A 86 21.99 -9.24 4.01
N GLY A 87 21.83 -10.15 3.05
CA GLY A 87 21.63 -11.57 3.36
C GLY A 87 20.38 -11.82 4.20
N LEU A 88 20.41 -12.88 5.00
CA LEU A 88 19.36 -13.19 5.98
C LEU A 88 19.61 -12.51 7.33
N HIS A 89 20.16 -11.29 7.34
CA HIS A 89 20.29 -10.51 8.57
C HIS A 89 18.98 -9.75 8.86
N PRO A 90 18.22 -10.10 9.92
CA PRO A 90 16.87 -9.56 10.17
C PRO A 90 16.84 -8.03 10.28
N GLY A 91 17.87 -7.44 10.88
CA GLY A 91 17.96 -5.99 11.09
C GLY A 91 17.87 -5.17 9.79
N GLY A 92 18.49 -5.64 8.71
CA GLY A 92 18.39 -5.01 7.39
C GLY A 92 16.96 -5.05 6.86
N HIS A 93 16.27 -6.18 7.06
CA HIS A 93 14.88 -6.34 6.66
C HIS A 93 13.95 -5.41 7.45
N HIS A 94 14.08 -5.33 8.77
CA HIS A 94 13.27 -4.40 9.55
C HIS A 94 13.56 -2.94 9.19
N MET A 95 14.81 -2.60 8.87
CA MET A 95 15.19 -1.23 8.48
C MET A 95 14.51 -0.80 7.17
N VAL A 96 14.42 -1.70 6.17
CA VAL A 96 13.71 -1.40 4.92
C VAL A 96 12.22 -1.15 5.17
N SER A 97 11.58 -1.94 6.03
CA SER A 97 10.18 -1.69 6.44
C SER A 97 10.00 -0.34 7.14
N LEU A 98 10.95 0.05 8.01
CA LEU A 98 10.97 1.36 8.66
C LEU A 98 11.15 2.50 7.64
N ILE A 99 12.03 2.34 6.66
CA ILE A 99 12.22 3.32 5.57
C ILE A 99 10.91 3.49 4.79
N PHE A 100 10.22 2.40 4.42
CA PHE A 100 8.92 2.50 3.77
C PHE A 100 7.91 3.24 4.65
N HIS A 101 7.88 3.00 5.97
CA HIS A 101 6.97 3.71 6.87
C HIS A 101 7.27 5.22 6.98
N VAL A 102 8.55 5.60 6.99
CA VAL A 102 8.96 7.01 6.91
C VAL A 102 8.47 7.63 5.60
N VAL A 103 8.73 6.97 4.47
CA VAL A 103 8.28 7.46 3.15
C VAL A 103 6.76 7.55 3.08
N ASN A 104 6.03 6.59 3.65
CA ASN A 104 4.56 6.61 3.73
C ASN A 104 4.05 7.80 4.52
N SER A 105 4.70 8.11 5.65
CA SER A 105 4.37 9.26 6.49
C SER A 105 4.56 10.58 5.73
N LEU A 106 5.64 10.68 4.95
CA LEU A 106 5.91 11.84 4.09
C LEU A 106 4.92 11.94 2.92
N LEU A 107 4.62 10.83 2.25
CA LEU A 107 3.62 10.77 1.18
C LEU A 107 2.25 11.20 1.70
N LEU A 108 1.86 10.73 2.88
CA LEU A 108 0.59 11.10 3.52
C LEU A 108 0.53 12.61 3.81
N PHE A 109 1.63 13.17 4.34
CA PHE A 109 1.76 14.62 4.54
C PHE A 109 1.56 15.39 3.23
N PHE A 110 2.27 15.02 2.16
CA PHE A 110 2.18 15.71 0.87
C PHE A 110 0.82 15.50 0.19
N LEU A 111 0.19 14.34 0.35
CA LEU A 111 -1.16 14.06 -0.15
C LEU A 111 -2.18 15.02 0.44
N PHE A 112 -2.26 15.08 1.77
CA PHE A 112 -3.21 15.96 2.43
C PHE A 112 -2.89 17.43 2.19
N GLN A 113 -1.61 17.79 2.15
CA GLN A 113 -1.21 19.15 1.84
C GLN A 113 -1.62 19.54 0.41
N LYS A 114 -1.47 18.65 -0.56
CA LYS A 114 -1.90 18.89 -1.95
C LYS A 114 -3.42 19.07 -2.05
N MET A 115 -4.19 18.37 -1.22
CA MET A 115 -5.66 18.44 -1.22
C MET A 115 -6.20 19.64 -0.43
N THR A 116 -5.54 20.05 0.65
CA THR A 116 -6.07 21.05 1.61
C THR A 116 -5.33 22.38 1.62
N GLY A 117 -4.06 22.41 1.19
CA GLY A 117 -3.17 23.58 1.30
C GLY A 117 -2.60 23.82 2.70
N GLU A 118 -3.08 23.11 3.72
CA GLU A 118 -2.72 23.33 5.11
C GLU A 118 -1.43 22.57 5.45
N VAL A 119 -0.47 23.22 6.10
CA VAL A 119 0.78 22.53 6.49
C VAL A 119 0.60 21.84 7.84
N TRP A 120 0.16 22.59 8.86
CA TRP A 120 0.12 22.11 10.24
C TRP A 120 -0.86 20.95 10.47
N LYS A 121 -2.08 21.05 9.92
CA LYS A 121 -3.09 19.99 10.04
C LYS A 121 -2.61 18.68 9.38
N CYS A 122 -1.95 18.80 8.23
CA CYS A 122 -1.38 17.65 7.53
C CYS A 122 -0.17 17.07 8.28
N ALA A 123 0.66 17.92 8.89
CA ALA A 123 1.76 17.48 9.74
C ALA A 123 1.25 16.69 10.96
N LEU A 124 0.17 17.14 11.59
CA LEU A 124 -0.46 16.44 12.71
C LEU A 124 -0.98 15.06 12.27
N ILE A 125 -1.72 14.97 11.17
CA ILE A 125 -2.25 13.69 10.67
C ILE A 125 -1.11 12.73 10.29
N ALA A 126 -0.08 13.23 9.60
CA ALA A 126 1.08 12.43 9.24
C ALA A 126 1.88 11.98 10.48
N GLY A 127 2.03 12.84 11.48
CA GLY A 127 2.69 12.52 12.74
C GLY A 127 1.91 11.48 13.56
N LEU A 128 0.58 11.60 13.60
CA LEU A 128 -0.28 10.59 14.21
C LEU A 128 -0.14 9.24 13.51
N PHE A 129 -0.16 9.21 12.17
CA PHE A 129 0.09 8.00 11.39
C PHE A 129 1.49 7.42 11.66
N ALA A 130 2.52 8.27 11.68
CA ALA A 130 3.90 7.88 11.90
C ALA A 130 4.08 7.20 13.26
N LEU A 131 3.56 7.80 14.33
CA LEU A 131 3.78 7.37 15.71
C LEU A 131 2.71 6.41 16.24
N HIS A 132 1.72 6.05 15.42
CA HIS A 132 0.61 5.21 15.87
C HIS A 132 1.09 3.82 16.31
N PRO A 133 0.81 3.36 17.54
CA PRO A 133 1.28 2.05 18.03
C PRO A 133 0.85 0.86 17.17
N LEU A 134 -0.33 0.90 16.55
CA LEU A 134 -0.79 -0.13 15.58
C LEU A 134 0.13 -0.29 14.36
N ARG A 135 1.10 0.60 14.12
CA ARG A 135 2.09 0.45 13.04
C ARG A 135 3.27 -0.41 13.44
N VAL A 136 3.48 -0.65 14.74
CA VAL A 136 4.60 -1.47 15.23
C VAL A 136 4.58 -2.84 14.56
N GLU A 137 3.42 -3.49 14.47
CA GLU A 137 3.30 -4.82 13.85
C GLU A 137 3.80 -4.81 12.40
N SER A 138 3.34 -3.87 11.57
CA SER A 138 3.74 -3.77 10.16
C SER A 138 5.22 -3.41 9.95
N ILE A 139 5.89 -2.84 10.95
CA ILE A 139 7.30 -2.41 10.85
C ILE A 139 8.24 -3.46 11.46
N ALA A 140 7.88 -4.00 12.62
CA ALA A 140 8.69 -4.88 13.44
C ALA A 140 8.54 -6.36 13.07
N TRP A 141 7.53 -6.74 12.29
CA TRP A 141 7.38 -8.09 11.74
C TRP A 141 7.82 -8.11 10.27
N ALA A 142 8.85 -8.90 9.94
CA ALA A 142 9.48 -8.86 8.62
C ALA A 142 8.51 -9.29 7.50
N ALA A 143 7.74 -10.37 7.68
CA ALA A 143 6.76 -10.83 6.69
C ALA A 143 5.57 -9.87 6.52
N GLU A 144 5.33 -8.93 7.44
CA GLU A 144 4.34 -7.87 7.28
C GLU A 144 4.84 -6.69 6.43
N ARG A 145 6.02 -6.82 5.79
CA ARG A 145 6.44 -5.86 4.78
C ARG A 145 5.39 -5.59 3.69
N LYS A 146 4.61 -6.61 3.35
CA LYS A 146 3.46 -6.48 2.44
C LYS A 146 2.55 -5.30 2.79
N ASP A 147 2.43 -4.94 4.06
CA ASP A 147 1.57 -3.85 4.53
C ASP A 147 2.18 -2.50 4.28
N VAL A 148 3.41 -2.27 4.74
CA VAL A 148 4.09 -0.99 4.52
C VAL A 148 4.34 -0.73 3.04
N LEU A 149 4.64 -1.78 2.25
CA LEU A 149 4.84 -1.67 0.80
C LEU A 149 3.54 -1.41 0.05
N SER A 150 2.44 -2.08 0.42
CA SER A 150 1.15 -1.83 -0.23
C SER A 150 0.61 -0.44 0.10
N VAL A 151 0.83 0.07 1.32
CA VAL A 151 0.50 1.46 1.70
C VAL A 151 1.33 2.47 0.90
N PHE A 152 2.61 2.19 0.65
CA PHE A 152 3.45 3.02 -0.21
C PHE A 152 2.85 3.18 -1.60
N PHE A 153 2.52 2.06 -2.26
CA PHE A 153 1.92 2.12 -3.59
C PHE A 153 0.48 2.65 -3.57
N PHE A 154 -0.29 2.45 -2.48
CA PHE A 154 -1.60 3.05 -2.28
C PHE A 154 -1.52 4.57 -2.27
N PHE A 155 -0.65 5.14 -1.42
CA PHE A 155 -0.44 6.60 -1.37
C PHE A 155 0.16 7.13 -2.66
N LEU A 156 1.10 6.41 -3.27
CA LEU A 156 1.67 6.79 -4.57
C LEU A 156 0.58 6.84 -5.66
N THR A 157 -0.34 5.86 -5.69
CA THR A 157 -1.47 5.84 -6.62
C THR A 157 -2.31 7.10 -6.46
N ILE A 158 -2.73 7.43 -5.24
CA ILE A 158 -3.50 8.65 -4.97
C ILE A 158 -2.70 9.88 -5.38
N TYR A 159 -1.39 9.92 -5.08
CA TYR A 159 -0.56 11.07 -5.39
C TYR A 159 -0.45 11.28 -6.90
N THR A 160 -0.17 10.22 -7.67
CA THR A 160 -0.14 10.28 -9.14
C THR A 160 -1.52 10.59 -9.72
N TYR A 161 -2.59 10.13 -9.08
CA TYR A 161 -3.97 10.42 -9.46
C TYR A 161 -4.27 11.92 -9.35
N LEU A 162 -3.89 12.55 -8.23
CA LEU A 162 -4.01 14.00 -8.04
C LEU A 162 -3.23 14.79 -9.10
N HIS A 163 -2.10 14.27 -9.60
CA HIS A 163 -1.39 14.89 -10.72
C HIS A 163 -2.06 14.62 -12.06
N TYR A 164 -2.64 13.44 -12.25
CA TYR A 164 -3.40 13.12 -13.45
C TYR A 164 -4.59 14.08 -13.62
N ILE A 165 -5.37 14.33 -12.56
CA ILE A 165 -6.55 15.22 -12.64
C ILE A 165 -6.19 16.69 -12.88
N GLU A 166 -5.01 17.15 -12.45
CA GLU A 166 -4.52 18.50 -12.76
C GLU A 166 -4.24 18.71 -14.24
N LYS A 167 -3.70 17.68 -14.90
CA LYS A 167 -3.39 17.69 -16.33
C LYS A 167 -3.67 16.31 -16.89
N ILE A 168 -4.87 16.14 -17.46
CA ILE A 168 -5.34 14.89 -18.05
C ILE A 168 -4.40 14.49 -19.19
N LYS A 169 -3.45 13.60 -18.87
CA LYS A 169 -2.42 13.09 -19.77
C LYS A 169 -2.33 11.59 -19.60
N PHE A 170 -2.28 10.86 -20.72
CA PHE A 170 -2.19 9.40 -20.72
C PHE A 170 -1.03 8.87 -19.88
N ARG A 171 0.15 9.50 -19.95
CA ARG A 171 1.31 9.11 -19.13
C ARG A 171 1.03 9.16 -17.62
N ARG A 172 0.31 10.18 -17.13
CA ARG A 172 -0.02 10.31 -15.69
C ARG A 172 -1.08 9.29 -15.26
N TYR A 173 -2.02 9.00 -16.16
CA TYR A 173 -2.99 7.93 -15.96
C TYR A 173 -2.31 6.56 -15.86
N LEU A 174 -1.39 6.27 -16.79
CA LEU A 174 -0.63 5.03 -16.79
C LEU A 174 0.19 4.87 -15.49
N LEU A 175 0.86 5.93 -15.03
CA LEU A 175 1.57 5.91 -13.73
C LEU A 175 0.63 5.60 -12.56
N THR A 176 -0.60 6.11 -12.59
CA THR A 176 -1.61 5.81 -11.56
C THR A 176 -2.00 4.33 -11.61
N LEU A 177 -2.29 3.81 -12.80
CA LEU A 177 -2.69 2.42 -12.99
C LEU A 177 -1.56 1.43 -12.64
N LEU A 178 -0.31 1.75 -13.00
CA LEU A 178 0.86 0.96 -12.65
C LEU A 178 1.13 0.98 -11.15
N SER A 179 1.02 2.15 -10.50
CA SER A 179 1.14 2.25 -9.04
C SER A 179 0.07 1.41 -8.34
N PHE A 180 -1.16 1.42 -8.85
CA PHE A 180 -2.23 0.61 -8.31
C PHE A 180 -1.99 -0.89 -8.48
N ALA A 181 -1.53 -1.32 -9.66
CA ALA A 181 -1.18 -2.70 -9.92
C ALA A 181 -0.08 -3.18 -8.96
N MET A 182 0.97 -2.38 -8.75
CA MET A 182 2.03 -2.67 -7.78
C MET A 182 1.50 -2.76 -6.34
N ALA A 183 0.49 -1.95 -5.98
CA ALA A 183 -0.16 -2.03 -4.66
C ALA A 183 -0.89 -3.37 -4.47
N LEU A 184 -1.70 -3.79 -5.46
CA LEU A 184 -2.38 -5.10 -5.45
C LEU A 184 -1.40 -6.26 -5.39
N MET A 185 -0.29 -6.15 -6.12
CA MET A 185 0.81 -7.11 -6.15
C MET A 185 1.71 -7.09 -4.91
N SER A 186 1.50 -6.13 -4.00
CA SER A 186 2.14 -6.11 -2.67
C SER A 186 1.22 -6.72 -1.62
N LYS A 187 -0.06 -6.34 -1.62
CA LYS A 187 -1.10 -6.94 -0.78
C LYS A 187 -2.47 -6.87 -1.48
N PRO A 188 -3.16 -8.01 -1.71
CA PRO A 188 -4.47 -8.02 -2.37
C PRO A 188 -5.54 -7.18 -1.67
N MET A 189 -5.39 -6.88 -0.38
CA MET A 189 -6.34 -6.08 0.40
C MET A 189 -6.61 -4.68 -0.21
N VAL A 190 -5.70 -4.17 -1.05
CA VAL A 190 -5.82 -2.86 -1.73
C VAL A 190 -6.93 -2.80 -2.79
N VAL A 191 -7.69 -3.88 -3.02
CA VAL A 191 -8.90 -3.93 -3.85
C VAL A 191 -9.94 -2.85 -3.53
N THR A 192 -9.87 -2.21 -2.36
CA THR A 192 -10.76 -1.11 -1.96
C THR A 192 -10.37 0.27 -2.53
N LEU A 193 -9.15 0.43 -3.05
CA LEU A 193 -8.64 1.73 -3.50
C LEU A 193 -9.48 2.40 -4.63
N PRO A 194 -10.07 1.68 -5.60
CA PRO A 194 -10.92 2.33 -6.60
C PRO A 194 -12.12 3.07 -5.98
N PHE A 195 -12.67 2.54 -4.89
CA PHE A 195 -13.75 3.21 -4.14
C PHE A 195 -13.23 4.45 -3.42
N VAL A 196 -12.02 4.42 -2.90
CA VAL A 196 -11.36 5.61 -2.31
C VAL A 196 -11.13 6.68 -3.39
N LEU A 197 -10.72 6.31 -4.61
CA LEU A 197 -10.60 7.28 -5.71
C LEU A 197 -11.94 7.92 -6.06
N LEU A 198 -13.02 7.14 -6.12
CA LEU A 198 -14.38 7.67 -6.31
C LEU A 198 -14.82 8.57 -5.15
N LEU A 199 -14.49 8.20 -3.92
CA LEU A 199 -14.76 9.02 -2.74
C LEU A 199 -14.02 10.35 -2.84
N LEU A 200 -12.74 10.34 -3.22
CA LEU A 200 -11.95 11.55 -3.42
C LEU A 200 -12.51 12.42 -4.55
N ASP A 201 -12.95 11.81 -5.66
CA ASP A 201 -13.61 12.50 -6.77
C ASP A 201 -14.90 13.20 -6.30
N TYR A 202 -15.65 12.59 -5.37
CA TYR A 202 -16.81 13.20 -4.73
C TYR A 202 -16.38 14.32 -3.76
N TRP A 203 -15.51 14.02 -2.81
CA TRP A 203 -14.96 14.95 -1.82
C TRP A 203 -13.53 14.57 -1.45
N PRO A 204 -12.55 15.50 -1.47
CA PRO A 204 -12.70 16.96 -1.60
C PRO A 204 -12.57 17.50 -3.05
N LEU A 205 -12.44 16.63 -4.06
CA LEU A 205 -12.14 17.08 -5.43
C LEU A 205 -13.36 17.67 -6.16
N GLY A 206 -14.59 17.25 -5.82
CA GLY A 206 -15.82 17.81 -6.37
C GLY A 206 -16.01 17.57 -7.88
N ARG A 207 -15.44 16.50 -8.44
CA ARG A 207 -15.46 16.21 -9.89
C ARG A 207 -16.84 15.79 -10.41
N PHE A 208 -17.72 15.32 -9.53
CA PHE A 208 -19.12 15.02 -9.87
C PHE A 208 -19.95 16.26 -10.18
N GLN A 209 -19.52 17.44 -9.69
CA GLN A 209 -20.24 18.72 -9.81
C GLN A 209 -19.61 19.63 -10.87
N SER A 210 -18.69 19.11 -11.70
CA SER A 210 -17.97 19.90 -12.70
C SER A 210 -18.91 20.40 -13.80
N GLU A 211 -19.13 21.70 -13.87
CA GLU A 211 -19.94 22.38 -14.91
C GLU A 211 -19.21 22.53 -16.26
N LYS A 212 -18.01 21.97 -16.40
CA LYS A 212 -17.30 21.99 -17.68
C LYS A 212 -18.15 21.33 -18.76
N LYS A 213 -18.31 22.00 -19.92
CA LYS A 213 -18.91 21.42 -21.13
C LYS A 213 -18.06 20.25 -21.63
N GLU A 214 -18.30 19.08 -21.07
CA GLU A 214 -17.69 17.83 -21.50
C GLU A 214 -18.64 17.05 -22.42
N ARG A 215 -18.07 16.16 -23.24
CA ARG A 215 -18.81 15.33 -24.21
C ARG A 215 -19.79 14.37 -23.51
N TRP A 216 -19.52 14.00 -22.27
CA TRP A 216 -20.30 13.07 -21.45
C TRP A 216 -20.61 13.70 -20.09
N HIS A 217 -21.70 13.24 -19.45
CA HIS A 217 -22.00 13.62 -18.06
C HIS A 217 -20.84 13.19 -17.13
N PRO A 218 -20.43 14.01 -16.13
CA PRO A 218 -19.28 13.73 -15.27
C PRO A 218 -19.29 12.32 -14.65
N MET A 219 -20.46 11.84 -14.21
CA MET A 219 -20.61 10.47 -13.67
C MET A 219 -20.17 9.38 -14.64
N ILE A 220 -20.54 9.48 -15.93
CA ILE A 220 -20.22 8.48 -16.94
C ILE A 220 -18.70 8.47 -17.19
N GLN A 221 -18.11 9.65 -17.33
CA GLN A 221 -16.68 9.79 -17.55
C GLN A 221 -15.85 9.24 -16.37
N LEU A 222 -16.24 9.59 -15.14
CA LEU A 222 -15.58 9.09 -13.93
C LEU A 222 -15.74 7.57 -13.81
N THR A 223 -16.86 7.01 -14.27
CA THR A 223 -17.06 5.56 -14.29
C THR A 223 -16.12 4.91 -15.30
N ILE A 224 -16.08 5.41 -16.54
CA ILE A 224 -15.21 4.88 -17.61
C ILE A 224 -13.73 4.94 -17.22
N GLU A 225 -13.30 6.06 -16.62
CA GLU A 225 -11.93 6.26 -16.14
C GLU A 225 -11.52 5.19 -15.10
N LYS A 226 -12.49 4.63 -14.36
CA LYS A 226 -12.28 3.69 -13.25
C LYS A 226 -12.44 2.23 -13.66
N ILE A 227 -12.99 1.95 -14.86
CA ILE A 227 -13.15 0.58 -15.37
C ILE A 227 -11.85 -0.23 -15.25
N PRO A 228 -10.66 0.27 -15.68
CA PRO A 228 -9.43 -0.51 -15.54
C PRO A 228 -9.04 -0.84 -14.10
N PHE A 229 -9.32 0.07 -13.15
CA PHE A 229 -9.05 -0.15 -11.73
C PHE A 229 -9.98 -1.23 -11.14
N PHE A 230 -11.27 -1.21 -11.50
CA PHE A 230 -12.21 -2.25 -11.09
C PHE A 230 -11.91 -3.59 -11.76
N LEU A 231 -11.46 -3.60 -13.02
CA LEU A 231 -11.03 -4.82 -13.70
C LEU A 231 -9.84 -5.47 -12.98
N PHE A 232 -8.81 -4.69 -12.63
CA PHE A 232 -7.66 -5.20 -11.87
C PHE A 232 -8.08 -5.71 -10.49
N THR A 233 -8.97 -4.99 -9.82
CA THR A 233 -9.57 -5.42 -8.53
C THR A 233 -10.28 -6.76 -8.65
N PHE A 234 -11.11 -6.92 -9.67
CA PHE A 234 -11.89 -8.13 -9.91
C PHE A 234 -10.97 -9.33 -10.21
N VAL A 235 -10.01 -9.16 -11.12
CA VAL A 235 -9.01 -10.19 -11.45
C VAL A 235 -8.22 -10.59 -10.21
N MET A 236 -7.72 -9.62 -9.44
CA MET A 236 -6.96 -9.90 -8.23
C MET A 236 -7.79 -10.61 -7.15
N SER A 237 -9.07 -10.26 -7.01
CA SER A 237 -9.98 -10.89 -6.06
C SER A 237 -10.24 -12.36 -6.42
N ILE A 238 -10.49 -12.65 -7.71
CA ILE A 238 -10.61 -14.03 -8.20
C ILE A 238 -9.33 -14.80 -7.95
N PHE A 239 -8.18 -14.22 -8.32
CA PHE A 239 -6.90 -14.88 -8.18
C PHE A 239 -6.59 -15.21 -6.71
N THR A 240 -6.86 -14.26 -5.81
CA THR A 240 -6.70 -14.46 -4.36
C THR A 240 -7.63 -15.56 -3.85
N PHE A 241 -8.89 -15.54 -4.24
CA PHE A 241 -9.88 -16.54 -3.83
C PHE A 241 -9.49 -17.95 -4.28
N VAL A 242 -9.04 -18.11 -5.53
CA VAL A 242 -8.58 -19.40 -6.06
C VAL A 242 -7.36 -19.90 -5.30
N ASN A 243 -6.36 -19.05 -5.04
CA ASN A 243 -5.16 -19.44 -4.28
C ASN A 243 -5.50 -19.81 -2.82
N HIS A 244 -6.42 -19.10 -2.18
CA HIS A 244 -6.88 -19.43 -0.83
C HIS A 244 -7.68 -20.74 -0.79
N LEU A 245 -8.49 -21.03 -1.81
CA LEU A 245 -9.19 -22.30 -1.94
C LEU A 245 -8.20 -23.46 -2.09
N GLN A 246 -7.26 -23.33 -3.03
CA GLN A 246 -6.25 -24.38 -3.30
C GLN A 246 -5.32 -24.60 -2.11
N GLY A 247 -4.97 -23.54 -1.39
CA GLY A 247 -4.15 -23.59 -0.19
C GLY A 247 -4.88 -24.01 1.09
N GLY A 248 -6.19 -24.30 1.03
CA GLY A 248 -6.98 -24.72 2.18
C GLY A 248 -7.29 -23.63 3.21
N ALA A 249 -7.02 -22.35 2.88
CA ALA A 249 -7.30 -21.20 3.74
C ALA A 249 -8.80 -20.85 3.78
N VAL A 250 -9.59 -21.31 2.80
CA VAL A 250 -11.06 -21.16 2.82
C VAL A 250 -11.70 -22.33 3.53
N THR A 251 -12.19 -22.10 4.75
CA THR A 251 -12.96 -23.12 5.49
C THR A 251 -14.41 -23.18 4.96
N PRO A 252 -14.92 -24.35 4.55
CA PRO A 252 -16.31 -24.51 4.09
C PRO A 252 -17.34 -24.13 5.16
N PHE A 253 -18.54 -23.74 4.71
CA PHE A 253 -19.66 -23.43 5.60
C PHE A 253 -20.13 -24.63 6.43
N ASP A 254 -19.91 -25.85 5.94
CA ASP A 254 -20.24 -27.07 6.67
C ASP A 254 -19.35 -27.27 7.91
N LYS A 255 -18.11 -26.74 7.88
CA LYS A 255 -17.17 -26.79 9.02
C LYS A 255 -17.27 -25.58 9.93
N LEU A 256 -17.47 -24.39 9.36
CA LEU A 256 -17.71 -23.15 10.09
C LEU A 256 -18.99 -22.49 9.59
N PRO A 257 -20.15 -22.89 10.16
CA PRO A 257 -21.45 -22.32 9.82
C PRO A 257 -21.50 -20.82 10.04
N PHE A 258 -22.41 -20.16 9.33
CA PHE A 258 -22.59 -18.72 9.40
C PHE A 258 -22.90 -18.21 10.81
N SER A 259 -23.66 -18.99 11.59
CA SER A 259 -23.98 -18.67 12.99
C SER A 259 -22.73 -18.56 13.87
N ILE A 260 -21.76 -19.48 13.72
CA ILE A 260 -20.51 -19.45 14.48
C ILE A 260 -19.65 -18.25 14.07
N ARG A 261 -19.61 -17.93 12.77
CA ARG A 261 -18.87 -16.78 12.26
C ARG A 261 -19.41 -15.46 12.78
N ILE A 262 -20.75 -15.30 12.80
CA ILE A 262 -21.40 -14.13 13.41
C ILE A 262 -21.16 -14.12 14.92
N GLY A 263 -21.28 -15.26 15.59
CA GLY A 263 -21.03 -15.39 17.03
C GLY A 263 -19.63 -14.91 17.41
N ASN A 264 -18.60 -15.31 16.65
CA ASN A 264 -17.23 -14.85 16.86
C ASN A 264 -17.08 -13.34 16.68
N ALA A 265 -17.82 -12.69 15.77
CA ALA A 265 -17.72 -11.25 15.56
C ALA A 265 -18.13 -10.42 16.79
N PHE A 266 -18.90 -10.97 17.73
CA PHE A 266 -19.25 -10.31 18.99
C PHE A 266 -18.23 -10.49 20.12
N ILE A 267 -17.33 -11.47 19.99
CA ILE A 267 -16.39 -11.88 21.05
C ILE A 267 -14.93 -11.52 20.66
N SER A 268 -14.69 -11.16 19.39
CA SER A 268 -13.39 -10.74 18.84
C SER A 268 -13.21 -9.23 18.95
#